data_AF-A0A971J693-F1
#
_entry.id   AF-A0A971J693-F1
#
_cell.length_a   1.000
_cell.length_b   1.000
_cell.length_c   1.000
_cell.angle_alpha   90.00
_cell.angle_beta   90.00
_cell.angle_gamma   90.00
#
_symmetry.space_group_name_H-M   'P 1'
#
loop_
_entity.id
_entity.type
_entity.pdbx_description
1 polymer ?
#
loop_
_entity_poly.entity_id
_entity_poly.type
_entity_poly.pdbx_seq_one_letter_code
_entity_poly.pdbx_strand_id
1 'polypeptide(L)' 'MRTKVKMYRLARNTTITELAAEVGMPEITLRLIEKASHRLPEEYRQPLAQALGVEVRDICNPGTGA' A
#
# COMPACT_ATOMS: atom_id res chain seq x y z
N MET A 1 -4.26 6.13 13.34
CA MET A 1 -2.87 5.75 13.01
C MET A 1 -2.71 5.80 11.49
N ARG A 2 -1.60 6.31 10.95
CA ARG A 2 -1.33 6.31 9.50
C ARG A 2 -0.36 5.16 9.18
N THR A 3 -0.63 4.37 8.14
CA THR A 3 0.30 3.31 7.71
C THR A 3 1.40 3.88 6.81
N LYS A 4 2.51 3.13 6.67
CA LYS A 4 3.62 3.51 5.80
C LYS A 4 3.18 3.64 4.33
N VAL A 5 2.29 2.75 3.86
CA VAL A 5 1.64 2.85 2.54
C VAL A 5 1.02 4.23 2.32
N LYS A 6 0.21 4.70 3.27
CA LYS A 6 -0.43 6.03 3.18
C LYS A 6 0.58 7.15 3.14
N MET A 7 1.66 7.05 3.92
CA MET A 7 2.71 8.07 3.96
C MET A 7 3.42 8.20 2.60
N TYR A 8 3.82 7.08 2.00
CA TYR A 8 4.49 7.10 0.69
C TYR A 8 3.57 7.55 -0.44
N ARG A 9 2.30 7.12 -0.44
CA ARG A 9 1.34 7.60 -1.45
C ARG A 9 1.18 9.12 -1.39
N LEU A 10 1.05 9.68 -0.19
CA LEU A 10 0.92 11.14 -0.02
C LEU A 10 2.21 11.87 -0.40
N ALA A 11 3.39 11.29 -0.14
CA ALA A 11 4.67 11.86 -0.58
C ALA A 11 4.81 11.87 -2.11
N ARG A 12 4.21 10.89 -2.80
CA ARG A 12 4.13 10.84 -4.27
C ARG A 12 3.06 11.77 -4.86
N ASN A 13 2.24 12.41 -4.02
CA ASN A 13 1.13 13.26 -4.43
C ASN A 13 0.09 12.54 -5.32
N THR A 14 -0.15 11.26 -5.03
CA THR A 14 -1.10 10.40 -5.79
C THR A 14 -2.37 10.15 -4.97
N THR A 15 -3.52 10.07 -5.63
CA THR A 15 -4.79 9.69 -5.00
C THR A 15 -4.85 8.20 -4.72
N ILE A 16 -5.78 7.78 -3.86
CA ILE A 16 -5.97 6.36 -3.55
C ILE A 16 -6.46 5.58 -4.77
N THR A 17 -7.32 6.19 -5.58
CA THR A 17 -7.89 5.59 -6.80
C THR A 17 -6.82 5.37 -7.86
N GLU A 18 -5.93 6.35 -8.06
CA GLU A 18 -4.81 6.22 -9.01
C GLU A 18 -3.85 5.11 -8.60
N LEU A 19 -3.42 5.06 -7.33
CA LEU A 19 -2.51 4.02 -6.86
C LEU A 19 -3.16 2.63 -6.91
N ALA A 20 -4.44 2.53 -6.54
CA ALA A 20 -5.20 1.29 -6.62
C ALA A 20 -5.28 0.77 -8.07
N ALA A 21 -5.58 1.65 -9.02
CA ALA A 21 -5.63 1.31 -10.44
C ALA A 21 -4.25 0.90 -10.99
N GLU A 22 -3.18 1.62 -10.64
CA GLU A 22 -1.81 1.31 -11.05
C GLU A 22 -1.37 -0.08 -10.57
N VAL A 23 -1.74 -0.45 -9.34
CA VAL A 23 -1.38 -1.72 -8.71
C VAL A 23 -2.34 -2.85 -9.10
N GLY A 24 -3.49 -2.54 -9.69
CA GLY A 24 -4.55 -3.52 -9.95
C GLY A 24 -5.27 -3.99 -8.69
N MET A 25 -5.22 -3.21 -7.61
CA MET A 25 -5.88 -3.51 -6.33
C MET A 25 -7.26 -2.84 -6.25
N PRO A 26 -8.28 -3.47 -5.66
CA PRO A 26 -9.53 -2.79 -5.35
C PRO A 26 -9.28 -1.58 -4.42
N GLU A 27 -9.81 -0.41 -4.77
CA GLU A 27 -9.62 0.83 -3.99
C GLU A 27 -10.06 0.67 -2.52
N ILE A 28 -11.16 -0.06 -2.29
CA ILE A 28 -11.65 -0.34 -0.94
C ILE A 28 -10.63 -1.12 -0.10
N THR A 29 -9.90 -2.05 -0.72
CA THR A 29 -8.84 -2.83 -0.06
C THR A 29 -7.69 -1.92 0.33
N LEU A 30 -7.21 -1.07 -0.59
CA LEU A 30 -6.15 -0.10 -0.31
C LEU A 30 -6.58 0.86 0.81
N ARG A 31 -7.85 1.29 0.83
CA ARG A 31 -8.41 2.16 1.87
C ARG A 31 -8.41 1.51 3.25
N LEU A 32 -8.72 0.22 3.34
CA LEU A 32 -8.69 -0.53 4.60
C LEU A 32 -7.26 -0.73 5.10
N ILE A 33 -6.32 -1.00 4.18
CA ILE A 33 -4.87 -1.07 4.48
C ILE A 33 -4.39 0.29 5.01
N GLU A 34 -4.73 1.41 4.37
CA GLU A 34 -4.33 2.75 4.82
C GLU A 34 -4.91 3.17 6.18
N LYS A 35 -6.00 2.53 6.60
CA LYS A 35 -6.62 2.70 7.92
C LYS A 35 -6.05 1.75 8.98
N ALA A 36 -5.09 0.88 8.62
CA ALA A 36 -4.60 -0.20 9.46
C ALA A 36 -5.70 -1.19 9.91
N SER A 37 -6.79 -1.27 9.15
CA SER A 37 -7.91 -2.19 9.41
C SER A 37 -7.77 -3.51 8.65
N HIS A 38 -6.76 -3.63 7.79
CA HIS A 38 -6.47 -4.83 7.02
C HIS A 38 -4.95 -4.97 6.81
N ARG A 39 -4.50 -6.22 6.70
CA ARG A 39 -3.10 -6.54 6.36
C ARG A 39 -2.89 -6.38 4.86
N LEU A 40 -1.65 -6.13 4.44
CA LEU A 40 -1.29 -6.09 3.03
C LEU A 40 -1.19 -7.52 2.46
N PRO A 41 -2.08 -7.91 1.53
CA PRO A 41 -2.03 -9.24 0.91
C PRO A 41 -0.72 -9.42 0.15
N GLU A 42 -0.22 -10.66 0.14
CA GLU A 42 1.11 -10.98 -0.37
C GLU A 42 1.27 -10.63 -1.84
N GLU A 43 0.24 -10.91 -2.64
CA GLU A 43 0.19 -10.65 -4.07
C GLU A 43 0.34 -9.15 -4.41
N TYR A 44 0.03 -8.25 -3.48
CA TYR A 44 0.17 -6.80 -3.68
C TYR A 44 1.41 -6.18 -3.04
N ARG A 45 2.19 -6.93 -2.23
CA ARG A 45 3.35 -6.36 -1.53
C ARG A 45 4.38 -5.80 -2.51
N GLN A 46 4.83 -6.63 -3.45
CA GLN A 46 5.85 -6.23 -4.42
C GLN A 46 5.32 -5.17 -5.42
N PRO A 47 4.12 -5.33 -6.03
CA PRO A 47 3.55 -4.30 -6.90
C PRO A 47 3.36 -2.95 -6.21
N LEU A 48 2.88 -2.94 -4.96
CA LEU A 48 2.66 -1.71 -4.21
C LEU A 48 3.98 -1.02 -3.84
N ALA A 49 5.00 -1.80 -3.44
CA ALA A 49 6.33 -1.26 -3.15
C ALA A 49 6.96 -0.65 -4.41
N GLN A 50 6.86 -1.33 -5.55
CA GLN A 50 7.35 -0.84 -6.85
C GLN A 50 6.62 0.44 -7.28
N ALA A 51 5.29 0.48 -7.21
CA ALA A 51 4.48 1.66 -7.53
C ALA A 51 4.78 2.85 -6.60
N LEU A 52 5.22 2.59 -5.37
CA LEU A 52 5.61 3.61 -4.40
C LEU A 52 7.11 3.98 -4.48
N GLY A 53 7.91 3.28 -5.28
CA GLY A 53 9.34 3.51 -5.40
C GLY A 53 10.14 3.13 -4.13
N VAL A 54 9.68 2.13 -3.37
CA VAL A 54 10.28 1.68 -2.10
C VAL A 54 10.39 0.15 -2.07
N GLU A 55 10.93 -0.41 -0.99
CA GLU A 55 10.97 -1.85 -0.79
C GLU A 55 9.77 -2.37 0.02
N VAL A 56 9.46 -3.67 -0.07
CA VAL A 56 8.36 -4.30 0.68
C VAL A 56 8.50 -4.07 2.19
N ARG A 57 9.72 -4.17 2.73
CA ARG A 57 10.02 -3.91 4.15
C ARG A 57 9.69 -2.48 4.60
N ASP A 58 9.62 -1.55 3.66
CA ASP A 58 9.29 -0.16 3.93
C ASP A 58 7.79 0.06 4.08
N ILE A 59 6.94 -0.84 3.59
CA ILE A 59 5.48 -0.66 3.62
C ILE A 59 4.76 -1.63 4.56
N CYS A 60 5.32 -2.81 4.82
CA CYS A 60 4.81 -3.80 5.77
C CYS A 60 5.91 -4.75 6.26
N ASN A 61 5.60 -5.57 7.26
CA ASN A 61 6.41 -6.74 7.59
C ASN A 61 6.24 -7.81 6.48
N PRO A 62 7.33 -8.24 5.80
CA PRO A 62 7.23 -9.19 4.68
C PRO A 62 6.66 -10.56 5.04
N GLY A 63 6.80 -11.00 6.29
CA GLY A 63 6.30 -12.30 6.75
C GLY A 63 4.86 -12.28 7.26
N THR A 64 4.35 -11.12 7.69
CA THR A 64 3.02 -11.02 8.32
C THR A 64 2.04 -10.09 7.60
N GLY A 65 2.52 -9.22 6.70
CA GLY A 65 1.74 -8.20 6.02
C GLY A 65 1.25 -7.07 6.92
N ALA A 66 1.75 -6.97 8.16
CA ALA A 66 1.38 -5.95 9.15
C ALA A 66 2.13 -4.63 8.93
#